data_AF-A0A7W6TBD8-F1
#
_entry.id   AF-A0A7W6TBD8-F1
#
_cell.length_a   1.000
_cell.length_b   1.000
_cell.length_c   1.000
_cell.angle_alpha   90.00
_cell.angle_beta   90.00
_cell.angle_gamma   90.00
#
_symmetry.space_group_name_H-M   'P 1'
#
loop_
_entity.id
_entity.type
_entity.pdbx_description
1 polymer ?
#
loop_
_entity_poly.entity_id
_entity_poly.type
_entity_poly.pdbx_seq_one_letter_code
_entity_poly.pdbx_strand_id
1 'polypeptide(L)'
;MTETSKIEDSKIGSDVAARIASLPDIDTSAVEPHVKGTTVVLEGAVDTIMTARKVILAAETVDGVHDVENHLTLTGNRAGLPN
;
A
#
# COMPACT_ATOMS: atom_id res chain seq x y z
N MET A 1 11.94 22.96 9.43
CA MET A 1 11.30 21.67 9.13
C MET A 1 10.94 21.05 10.46
N THR A 2 9.66 21.00 10.78
CA THR A 2 9.12 20.76 12.13
C THR A 2 9.01 19.28 12.43
N GLU A 3 9.37 18.89 13.65
CA GLU A 3 9.34 17.52 14.19
C GLU A 3 7.96 16.85 14.10
N THR A 4 6.89 17.66 13.99
CA THR A 4 5.50 17.24 13.92
C THR A 4 5.15 16.40 12.69
N SER A 5 5.60 16.78 11.47
CA SER A 5 5.28 16.01 10.26
C SER A 5 5.85 14.60 10.30
N LYS A 6 7.02 14.41 10.92
CA LYS A 6 7.66 13.09 10.98
C LYS A 6 6.87 12.09 11.83
N ILE A 7 6.17 12.59 12.86
CA ILE A 7 5.31 11.77 13.73
C ILE A 7 4.03 11.40 12.98
N GLU A 8 3.44 12.35 12.25
CA GLU A 8 2.26 12.11 11.41
C GLU A 8 2.57 11.08 10.31
N ASP A 9 3.67 11.24 9.57
CA ASP A 9 4.13 10.30 8.55
C ASP A 9 4.31 8.89 9.13
N SER A 10 4.91 8.79 10.32
CA SER A 10 5.10 7.52 11.03
C SER A 10 3.78 6.87 11.44
N LYS A 11 2.78 7.66 11.82
CA LYS A 11 1.47 7.15 12.22
C LYS A 11 0.66 6.70 11.02
N ILE A 12 0.57 7.54 9.98
CA ILE A 12 -0.08 7.19 8.70
C ILE A 12 0.55 5.92 8.13
N GLY A 13 1.89 5.82 8.12
CA GLY A 13 2.58 4.64 7.61
C GLY A 13 2.24 3.37 8.38
N SER A 14 2.14 3.46 9.71
CA SER A 14 1.75 2.33 10.56
C SER A 14 0.31 1.90 10.31
N ASP A 15 -0.61 2.86 10.17
CA ASP A 15 -2.03 2.61 9.92
C ASP A 15 -2.25 2.00 8.51
N VAL A 16 -1.53 2.51 7.51
CA VAL A 16 -1.50 1.96 6.14
C VAL A 16 -0.96 0.53 6.14
N ALA A 17 0.18 0.27 6.78
CA ALA A 17 0.75 -1.07 6.84
C ALA A 17 -0.21 -2.06 7.53
N ALA A 18 -0.81 -1.67 8.64
CA ALA A 18 -1.81 -2.48 9.34
C ALA A 18 -3.05 -2.75 8.47
N ARG A 19 -3.51 -1.73 7.74
CA ARG A 19 -4.68 -1.85 6.86
C ARG A 19 -4.41 -2.77 5.68
N ILE A 20 -3.25 -2.65 5.05
CA ILE A 20 -2.83 -3.53 3.94
C ILE A 20 -2.67 -4.97 4.43
N ALA A 21 -2.01 -5.19 5.57
CA ALA A 21 -1.82 -6.52 6.16
C ALA A 21 -3.14 -7.18 6.60
N SER A 22 -4.20 -6.40 6.82
CA SER A 22 -5.54 -6.93 7.15
C SER A 22 -6.33 -7.45 5.95
N LEU A 23 -5.82 -7.29 4.72
CA LEU A 23 -6.54 -7.70 3.52
C LEU A 23 -6.57 -9.23 3.40
N PRO A 24 -7.77 -9.84 3.28
CA PRO A 24 -7.88 -11.29 3.12
C PRO A 24 -7.43 -11.72 1.73
N ASP A 25 -6.81 -12.89 1.65
CA ASP A 25 -6.39 -13.55 0.40
C ASP A 25 -5.43 -12.73 -0.46
N ILE A 26 -4.62 -11.87 0.16
CA ILE A 26 -3.59 -11.09 -0.51
C ILE A 26 -2.25 -11.31 0.18
N ASP A 27 -1.24 -11.68 -0.61
CA ASP A 27 0.14 -11.64 -0.14
C ASP A 27 0.70 -10.22 -0.29
N THR A 28 0.77 -9.50 0.82
CA THR A 28 1.34 -8.15 0.90
C THR A 28 2.75 -8.16 1.48
N SER A 29 3.37 -9.33 1.66
CA SER A 29 4.67 -9.47 2.33
C SER A 29 5.80 -8.77 1.56
N ALA A 30 5.64 -8.63 0.25
CA ALA A 30 6.57 -7.95 -0.65
C ALA A 30 6.14 -6.51 -1.00
N VAL A 31 5.16 -5.94 -0.28
CA VAL A 31 4.69 -4.56 -0.44
C VAL A 31 5.24 -3.72 0.69
N GLU A 32 5.96 -2.66 0.34
CA GLU A 32 6.51 -1.69 1.28
C GLU A 32 5.81 -0.33 1.08
N PRO A 33 4.98 0.10 2.06
CA PRO A 33 4.40 1.44 2.05
C PRO A 33 5.36 2.46 2.66
N HIS A 34 5.55 3.58 1.96
CA HIS A 34 6.31 4.74 2.44
C HIS A 34 5.42 5.98 2.47
N VAL A 35 5.50 6.78 3.53
CA VAL A 35 4.74 8.03 3.63
C VAL A 35 5.67 9.22 3.46
N LYS A 36 5.25 10.18 2.64
CA LYS A 36 5.92 11.47 2.43
C LYS A 36 4.90 12.57 2.64
N GLY A 37 4.81 13.09 3.87
CA GLY A 37 3.75 14.03 4.24
C GLY A 37 2.38 13.36 4.16
N THR A 38 1.58 13.74 3.17
CA THR A 38 0.22 13.22 2.96
C THR A 38 0.09 12.26 1.79
N THR A 39 1.20 11.95 1.11
CA THR A 39 1.25 11.01 -0.01
C THR A 39 1.83 9.68 0.44
N VAL A 40 1.13 8.59 0.13
CA VAL A 40 1.59 7.22 0.36
C VAL A 40 2.18 6.69 -0.94
N VAL A 41 3.43 6.25 -0.91
CA VAL A 41 4.11 5.57 -2.01
C VAL A 41 4.12 4.08 -1.73
N LEU A 42 3.52 3.29 -2.61
CA LEU A 42 3.49 1.84 -2.52
C LEU A 42 4.52 1.24 -3.46
N GLU A 43 5.55 0.62 -2.90
CA GLU A 43 6.62 -0.04 -3.65
C GLU A 43 6.61 -1.54 -3.41
N GLY A 44 7.17 -2.30 -4.36
CA GLY A 44 7.32 -3.74 -4.24
C GLY A 44 6.63 -4.53 -5.35
N ALA A 45 6.23 -5.76 -5.03
CA ALA A 45 5.78 -6.74 -6.01
C ALA A 45 4.46 -7.39 -5.60
N VAL A 46 3.54 -7.51 -6.56
CA VAL A 46 2.25 -8.18 -6.38
C VAL A 46 1.95 -9.12 -7.53
N ASP A 47 1.16 -10.15 -7.23
CA ASP A 47 0.86 -11.26 -8.12
C ASP A 47 -0.11 -10.89 -9.26
N THR A 48 -1.10 -10.04 -8.98
CA THR A 48 -2.14 -9.63 -9.93
C THR A 48 -2.47 -8.14 -9.86
N ILE A 49 -3.04 -7.60 -10.94
CA ILE A 49 -3.56 -6.23 -10.96
C ILE A 49 -4.71 -6.02 -9.95
N MET A 50 -5.48 -7.08 -9.66
CA MET A 50 -6.56 -7.01 -8.67
C MET A 50 -6.00 -6.85 -7.26
N THR A 51 -4.92 -7.56 -6.96
CA THR A 51 -4.15 -7.38 -5.73
C THR A 51 -3.62 -5.96 -5.61
N ALA A 52 -2.91 -5.46 -6.63
CA ALA A 52 -2.42 -4.08 -6.65
C ALA A 52 -3.53 -3.08 -6.32
N ARG A 53 -4.68 -3.23 -6.99
CA ARG A 53 -5.83 -2.34 -6.81
C ARG A 53 -6.43 -2.41 -5.41
N LYS A 54 -6.56 -3.60 -4.83
CA LYS A 54 -7.05 -3.76 -3.44
C LYS A 54 -6.12 -3.10 -2.44
N VAL A 55 -4.80 -3.23 -2.62
CA VAL A 55 -3.80 -2.60 -1.76
C VAL A 55 -3.87 -1.08 -1.86
N ILE A 56 -3.96 -0.52 -3.07
CA ILE A 56 -4.10 0.92 -3.30
C ILE A 56 -5.36 1.45 -2.62
N LEU A 57 -6.52 0.82 -2.86
CA LEU A 57 -7.79 1.22 -2.24
C LEU A 57 -7.73 1.11 -0.70
N ALA A 58 -7.03 0.12 -0.17
CA ALA A 58 -6.86 -0.01 1.27
C ALA A 58 -6.03 1.15 1.84
N ALA A 59 -4.95 1.54 1.16
CA ALA A 59 -4.15 2.70 1.56
C ALA A 59 -4.95 4.00 1.48
N GLU A 60 -5.74 4.21 0.43
CA GLU A 60 -6.62 5.40 0.28
C GLU A 60 -7.69 5.51 1.38
N THR A 61 -8.07 4.40 2.02
CA THR A 61 -9.06 4.41 3.11
C THR A 61 -8.50 4.85 4.46
N VAL A 62 -7.18 5.05 4.57
CA VAL A 62 -6.54 5.45 5.82
C VAL A 62 -6.67 6.96 6.03
N ASP A 63 -7.05 7.34 7.25
CA ASP A 63 -7.24 8.74 7.61
C ASP A 63 -5.90 9.50 7.55
N GLY A 64 -5.91 10.66 6.86
CA GLY A 64 -4.71 11.45 6.59
C GLY A 64 -4.01 11.16 5.26
N VAL A 65 -4.42 10.12 4.53
CA VAL A 65 -3.94 9.86 3.16
C VAL A 65 -4.69 10.76 2.18
N HIS A 66 -3.95 11.60 1.47
CA HIS A 66 -4.52 12.48 0.43
C HIS A 66 -4.24 11.97 -0.98
N ASP A 67 -3.12 11.28 -1.17
CA ASP A 67 -2.71 10.77 -2.47
C ASP A 67 -1.96 9.45 -2.31
N VAL A 68 -2.09 8.56 -3.31
CA VAL A 68 -1.44 7.26 -3.32
C VAL A 68 -0.71 7.05 -4.64
N GLU A 69 0.61 7.00 -4.56
CA GLU A 69 1.49 6.76 -5.68
C GLU A 69 1.81 5.26 -5.77
N ASN A 70 1.37 4.63 -6.86
CA ASN A 70 1.54 3.20 -7.08
C ASN A 70 2.78 2.90 -7.93
N HIS A 71 3.79 2.28 -7.32
CA HIS A 71 5.00 1.74 -7.98
C HIS A 71 5.08 0.21 -7.89
N LEU A 72 3.95 -0.46 -7.65
CA LEU A 72 3.89 -1.92 -7.55
C LEU A 72 4.16 -2.58 -8.90
N THR A 73 5.10 -3.52 -8.91
CA THR A 73 5.41 -4.35 -10.07
C THR A 73 4.54 -5.60 -10.06
N LEU A 74 3.91 -5.90 -11.20
CA LEU A 74 3.17 -7.15 -11.37
C LEU A 74 4.14 -8.29 -11.70
N THR A 75 4.28 -9.25 -10.79
CA THR A 75 5.10 -10.45 -11.04
C THR A 75 4.39 -11.47 -11.91
N GLY A 76 3.07 -11.31 -12.09
CA GLY A 76 2.29 -12.13 -12.99
C GLY A 76 2.25 -13.58 -12.53
N ASN A 77 1.60 -13.83 -11.39
CA ASN A 77 1.22 -15.21 -11.09
C ASN A 77 0.12 -15.63 -12.06
N ARG A 78 0.47 -16.45 -13.06
CA ARG A 78 -0.47 -17.06 -14.01
C ARG A 78 -1.48 -18.02 -13.34
N ALA A 79 -1.47 -18.17 -12.02
CA ALA A 79 -2.45 -18.98 -11.29
C ALA A 79 -3.87 -18.40 -11.25
N GLY A 80 -4.08 -17.12 -11.60
CA GLY A 80 -5.39 -16.45 -11.53
C GLY A 80 -6.23 -16.41 -12.81
N LEU A 81 -5.76 -17.00 -13.92
CA LEU A 81 -6.57 -17.10 -15.14
C LEU A 81 -7.37 -18.42 -15.11
N PRO A 82 -8.71 -18.40 -14.96
CA PRO A 82 -9.49 -19.60 -15.23
C PRO A 82 -9.30 -20.00 -16.70
N ASN A 83 -9.04 -21.31 -16.93
CA ASN A 83 -8.98 -21.92 -18.27
C ASN A 83 -10.24 -21.67 -19.08
#